data_AF-A0A1F4EY46-F1
#
_entry.id   AF-A0A1F4EY46-F1
#
_cell.length_a   1.000
_cell.length_b   1.000
_cell.length_c   1.000
_cell.angle_alpha   90.00
_cell.angle_beta   90.00
_cell.angle_gamma   90.00
#
_symmetry.space_group_name_H-M   'P 1'
#
loop_
_entity.id
_entity.type
_entity.pdbx_description
1 polymer ?
#
loop_
_entity_poly.entity_id
_entity_poly.type
_entity_poly.pdbx_seq_one_letter_code
_entity_poly.pdbx_strand_id
1 'polypeptide(L)'
;MGMYDTIFCRRPLPDGLVAEDFQSKSLHNTLSVYEIGADGRLRELAIGGNGKPLPEASRDTGFHGVLRFYTTVGNDLRQYEAKFTDGLLVGLRAEDEALYDERGLRQTQEN
;
A
#
# COMPACT_ATOMS: atom_id res chain seq x y z
N MET A 1 10.70 -15.03 10.28
CA MET A 1 9.40 -14.59 9.72
C MET A 1 9.09 -13.24 10.33
N GLY A 2 8.89 -12.21 9.51
CA GLY A 2 8.67 -10.84 9.99
C GLY A 2 7.18 -10.48 10.02
N MET A 3 6.80 -9.60 10.93
CA MET A 3 5.46 -9.00 10.98
C MET A 3 5.34 -7.96 9.86
N TYR A 4 4.23 -8.00 9.12
CA TYR A 4 3.90 -7.07 8.04
C TYR A 4 2.40 -6.80 8.05
N ASP A 5 1.99 -5.66 7.50
CA ASP A 5 0.59 -5.34 7.27
C ASP A 5 0.17 -5.82 5.87
N THR A 6 -1.10 -6.19 5.71
CA THR A 6 -1.67 -6.62 4.42
C THR A 6 -2.36 -5.44 3.76
N ILE A 7 -2.11 -5.22 2.47
CA ILE A 7 -2.71 -4.16 1.66
C ILE A 7 -3.50 -4.79 0.52
N PHE A 8 -4.77 -4.42 0.38
CA PHE A 8 -5.58 -4.64 -0.82
C PHE A 8 -5.53 -3.39 -1.68
N CYS A 9 -5.17 -3.50 -2.96
CA CYS A 9 -5.15 -2.36 -3.87
C CYS A 9 -6.29 -2.48 -4.90
N ARG A 10 -7.23 -1.52 -4.88
CA ARG A 10 -8.32 -1.43 -5.87
C ARG A 10 -7.99 -0.51 -7.04
N ARG A 11 -6.84 0.17 -7.00
CA ARG A 11 -6.35 1.02 -8.07
C ARG A 11 -5.60 0.16 -9.09
N PRO A 12 -5.75 0.42 -10.41
CA PRO A 12 -4.92 -0.22 -11.41
C PRO A 12 -3.44 0.04 -11.10
N LEU A 13 -2.66 -1.04 -11.04
CA LEU A 13 -1.21 -0.93 -10.89
C LEU A 13 -0.59 -0.45 -12.21
N PRO A 14 0.56 0.25 -12.15
CA PRO A 14 1.20 0.84 -13.33
C PRO A 14 1.60 -0.19 -14.39
N ASP A 15 1.92 -1.42 -13.98
CA ASP A 15 2.26 -2.55 -14.85
C ASP A 15 1.04 -3.42 -15.22
N GLY A 16 -0.17 -3.01 -14.80
CA GLY A 16 -1.41 -3.75 -15.04
C GLY A 16 -1.54 -5.04 -14.22
N LEU A 17 -0.65 -5.28 -13.25
CA LEU A 17 -0.75 -6.45 -12.38
C LEU A 17 -2.06 -6.43 -11.60
N VAL A 18 -2.69 -7.60 -11.50
CA VAL A 18 -3.81 -7.85 -10.60
C VAL A 18 -3.35 -8.92 -9.61
N ALA A 19 -3.19 -8.53 -8.35
CA ALA A 19 -2.87 -9.44 -7.25
C ALA A 19 -3.94 -9.35 -6.16
N GLU A 20 -4.12 -10.44 -5.42
CA GLU A 20 -5.12 -10.50 -4.34
C GLU A 20 -4.73 -9.60 -3.18
N ASP A 21 -3.48 -9.67 -2.74
CA ASP A 21 -2.96 -8.87 -1.64
C ASP A 21 -1.47 -8.56 -1.79
N PHE A 22 -1.06 -7.56 -1.01
CA PHE A 22 0.32 -7.10 -0.92
C PHE A 22 0.71 -7.01 0.56
N GLN A 23 2.00 -7.11 0.84
CA GLN A 23 2.58 -6.89 2.15
C GLN A 23 3.17 -5.49 2.22
N SER A 24 3.07 -4.83 3.36
CA SER A 24 3.70 -3.54 3.64
C SER A 24 4.42 -3.57 4.97
N LYS A 25 5.51 -2.81 5.04
CA LYS A 25 6.20 -2.49 6.29
C LYS A 25 6.26 -1.01 6.63
N SER A 26 5.63 -0.16 5.82
CA SER A 26 5.67 1.29 5.98
C SER A 26 4.67 1.83 7.02
N LEU A 27 3.85 0.95 7.61
CA LEU A 27 2.83 1.31 8.59
C LEU A 27 3.29 0.87 9.99
N HIS A 28 2.38 0.32 10.81
CA HIS A 28 2.69 -0.04 12.19
C HIS A 28 3.24 -1.46 12.34
N ASN A 29 3.22 -2.28 11.26
CA ASN A 29 3.59 -3.69 11.29
C ASN A 29 2.84 -4.44 12.38
N THR A 30 1.52 -4.30 12.44
CA THR A 30 0.68 -4.87 13.52
C THR A 30 -0.18 -6.03 13.03
N LEU A 31 0.12 -6.59 11.85
CA LEU A 31 -0.73 -7.56 11.14
C LEU A 31 -2.11 -6.96 10.82
N SER A 32 -2.17 -5.64 10.67
CA SER A 32 -3.39 -4.94 10.29
C SER A 32 -3.63 -5.15 8.80
N VAL A 33 -4.90 -5.07 8.41
CA VAL A 33 -5.32 -5.17 7.02
C VAL A 33 -5.80 -3.80 6.56
N TYR A 34 -5.32 -3.36 5.41
CA TYR A 34 -5.69 -2.08 4.82
C TYR A 34 -6.16 -2.25 3.37
N GLU A 35 -6.92 -1.28 2.88
CA GLU A 35 -7.33 -1.17 1.49
C GLU A 35 -7.00 0.22 0.95
N ILE A 36 -6.33 0.27 -0.20
CA ILE A 36 -6.29 1.46 -1.07
C ILE A 36 -7.54 1.40 -1.94
N GLY A 37 -8.55 2.17 -1.56
CA GLY A 37 -9.85 2.19 -2.25
C GLY A 37 -9.75 2.75 -3.66
N ALA A 38 -10.78 2.48 -4.48
CA ALA A 38 -10.88 3.04 -5.84
C ALA A 38 -10.92 4.58 -5.84
N ASP A 39 -11.36 5.18 -4.74
CA ASP A 39 -11.37 6.61 -4.48
C ASP A 39 -10.01 7.17 -4.00
N GLY A 40 -8.99 6.31 -3.90
CA GLY A 40 -7.63 6.70 -3.53
C GLY A 40 -7.41 6.92 -2.03
N ARG A 41 -8.35 6.55 -1.16
CA ARG A 41 -8.16 6.62 0.30
C ARG A 41 -7.59 5.31 0.84
N LEU A 42 -6.70 5.42 1.82
CA LEU A 42 -6.21 4.27 2.58
C LEU A 42 -7.11 4.05 3.79
N ARG A 43 -7.75 2.89 3.87
CA ARG A 43 -8.62 2.51 4.98
C ARG A 43 -8.08 1.28 5.70
N GLU A 44 -8.14 1.26 7.03
CA GLU A 44 -7.93 0.05 7.82
C GLU A 44 -9.23 -0.75 7.85
N LEU A 45 -9.16 -2.06 7.58
CA LEU A 45 -10.28 -2.97 7.60
C LEU A 45 -10.34 -3.70 8.94
N ALA A 46 -11.52 -3.71 9.56
CA ALA A 46 -11.75 -4.59 10.69
C ALA A 46 -11.70 -6.07 10.25
N ILE A 47 -11.25 -6.94 11.14
CA ILE A 47 -11.23 -8.38 10.93
C ILE A 47 -12.38 -9.01 11.71
N GLY A 48 -13.28 -9.68 10.99
CA GLY A 48 -14.40 -10.39 11.58
C GLY A 48 -13.95 -11.63 12.36
N GLY A 49 -14.84 -12.20 13.17
CA GLY A 49 -14.55 -13.40 13.98
C GLY A 49 -14.17 -14.65 13.16
N ASN A 50 -14.35 -14.63 11.84
CA ASN A 50 -13.93 -15.67 10.90
C ASN A 50 -12.54 -15.42 10.29
N GLY A 51 -11.82 -14.38 10.74
CA GLY A 51 -10.51 -14.00 10.22
C GLY A 51 -10.54 -13.28 8.86
N LYS A 52 -11.73 -12.91 8.34
CA LYS A 52 -11.85 -12.22 7.06
C LYS A 52 -11.99 -10.70 7.25
N PRO A 53 -11.49 -9.89 6.31
CA PRO A 53 -11.73 -8.44 6.32
C PRO A 53 -13.22 -8.12 6.17
N LEU A 54 -13.68 -7.10 6.88
CA LEU A 54 -15.05 -6.57 6.83
C LEU A 54 -15.02 -5.16 6.20
N PRO A 55 -15.26 -5.03 4.88
CA PRO A 55 -15.23 -3.74 4.19
C PRO A 55 -16.19 -2.70 4.75
N GLU A 56 -17.35 -3.14 5.26
CA GLU A 56 -18.38 -2.30 5.88
C GLU A 56 -17.92 -1.67 7.21
N ALA A 57 -16.94 -2.26 7.87
CA ALA A 57 -16.36 -1.79 9.12
C ALA A 57 -14.95 -1.22 8.89
N SER A 58 -14.77 -0.52 7.76
CA SER A 58 -13.52 0.14 7.41
C SER A 58 -13.40 1.53 8.03
N ARG A 59 -12.20 1.89 8.45
CA ARG A 59 -11.87 3.20 9.03
C ARG A 59 -10.89 3.93 8.12
N ASP A 60 -11.24 5.15 7.72
CA ASP A 60 -10.31 6.03 7.02
C ASP A 60 -9.13 6.39 7.94
N THR A 61 -7.92 6.19 7.43
CA THR A 61 -6.69 6.41 8.19
C THR A 61 -6.23 7.87 8.17
N GLY A 62 -6.69 8.66 7.19
CA GLY A 62 -6.15 10.00 6.93
C GLY A 62 -4.66 9.99 6.56
N PHE A 63 -4.13 8.86 6.10
CA PHE A 63 -2.69 8.67 5.92
C PHE A 63 -2.08 9.73 5.00
N HIS A 64 -0.97 10.32 5.45
CA HIS A 64 -0.17 11.28 4.69
C HIS A 64 1.27 10.79 4.74
N GLY A 65 1.87 10.52 3.57
CA GLY A 65 3.20 9.91 3.52
C GLY A 65 3.39 9.04 2.30
N VAL A 66 4.41 8.19 2.35
CA VAL A 66 4.70 7.22 1.29
C VAL A 66 4.48 5.82 1.87
N LEU A 67 3.64 5.04 1.21
CA LEU A 67 3.37 3.64 1.51
C LEU A 67 4.08 2.78 0.46
N ARG A 68 5.01 1.93 0.91
CA ARG A 68 5.61 0.90 0.05
C ARG A 68 4.97 -0.44 0.35
N PHE A 69 4.60 -1.14 -0.71
CA PHE A 69 3.99 -2.45 -0.60
C PHE A 69 4.43 -3.36 -1.74
N TYR A 70 4.45 -4.65 -1.48
CA TYR A 70 5.01 -5.63 -2.40
C TYR A 70 4.23 -6.94 -2.39
N THR A 71 4.34 -7.69 -3.47
CA THR A 71 3.82 -9.05 -3.59
C THR A 71 4.78 -9.88 -4.42
N THR A 72 4.65 -11.21 -4.35
CA THR A 72 5.48 -12.13 -5.14
C THR A 72 4.60 -12.85 -6.14
N VAL A 73 4.92 -12.71 -7.42
CA VAL A 73 4.21 -13.39 -8.51
C VAL A 73 5.16 -14.41 -9.13
N GLY A 74 4.93 -15.70 -8.85
CA GLY A 74 5.90 -16.74 -9.20
C GLY A 74 7.22 -16.54 -8.44
N ASN A 75 8.29 -16.19 -9.16
CA ASN A 75 9.60 -15.87 -8.58
C ASN A 75 9.92 -14.37 -8.59
N ASP A 76 9.04 -13.54 -9.17
CA ASP A 76 9.28 -12.12 -9.32
C ASP A 76 8.71 -11.35 -8.13
N LEU A 77 9.57 -10.60 -7.45
CA LEU A 77 9.15 -9.63 -6.44
C LEU A 77 8.64 -8.37 -7.15
N ARG A 78 7.38 -8.01 -6.90
CA ARG A 78 6.73 -6.82 -7.44
C ARG A 78 6.53 -5.82 -6.32
N GLN A 79 7.08 -4.63 -6.46
CA GLN A 79 7.09 -3.60 -5.42
C GLN A 79 6.54 -2.29 -5.98
N TYR A 80 5.80 -1.57 -5.14
CA TYR A 80 5.10 -0.36 -5.52
C TYR A 80 5.25 0.71 -4.46
N GLU A 81 5.22 1.96 -4.93
CA GLU A 81 5.24 3.16 -4.11
C GLU A 81 3.94 3.94 -4.31
N ALA A 82 3.20 4.12 -3.21
CA ALA A 82 2.00 4.95 -3.17
C ALA A 82 2.24 6.20 -2.32
N LYS A 83 2.13 7.38 -2.93
CA LYS A 83 2.22 8.68 -2.24
C LYS A 83 0.82 9.17 -1.89
N PHE A 84 0.65 9.51 -0.62
CA PHE A 84 -0.57 10.12 -0.09
C PHE A 84 -0.30 11.52 0.42
N THR A 85 -1.24 12.41 0.12
CA THR A 85 -1.29 13.80 0.61
C THR A 85 -2.73 14.08 1.03
N ASP A 86 -2.89 14.60 2.24
CA ASP A 86 -4.20 14.91 2.84
C ASP A 86 -5.20 13.74 2.80
N GLY A 87 -4.70 12.51 3.06
CA GLY A 87 -5.50 11.28 3.06
C GLY A 87 -5.82 10.73 1.66
N LEU A 88 -5.34 11.36 0.60
CA LEU A 88 -5.64 10.97 -0.79
C LEU A 88 -4.39 10.52 -1.53
N LEU A 89 -4.53 9.46 -2.31
CA LEU A 89 -3.50 8.96 -3.22
C LEU A 89 -3.26 9.96 -4.34
N VAL A 90 -2.05 10.52 -4.38
CA VAL A 90 -1.60 11.47 -5.41
C VAL A 90 -0.59 10.87 -6.38
N GLY A 91 -0.04 9.68 -6.08
CA GLY A 91 0.84 8.96 -6.99
C GLY A 91 0.93 7.48 -6.65
N LEU A 92 1.00 6.64 -7.69
CA LEU A 92 1.19 5.21 -7.59
C LEU A 92 2.13 4.78 -8.72
N ARG A 93 3.20 4.07 -8.39
CA ARG A 93 4.25 3.68 -9.36
C ARG A 93 4.95 2.39 -8.93
N ALA A 94 5.66 1.77 -9.87
CA ALA A 94 6.55 0.66 -9.56
C ALA A 94 7.78 1.17 -8.80
N GLU A 95 8.41 0.30 -8.00
CA GLU A 95 9.57 0.71 -7.19
C GLU A 95 10.79 1.11 -8.02
N ASP A 96 10.98 0.57 -9.23
CA ASP A 96 12.06 1.00 -10.12
C ASP A 96 11.91 2.47 -10.57
N GLU A 97 10.70 3.01 -10.47
CA GLU A 97 10.37 4.41 -10.70
C GLU A 97 10.13 5.19 -9.38
N ALA A 98 10.45 4.61 -8.23
CA ALA A 98 10.27 5.25 -6.92
C ALA A 98 10.95 6.62 -6.90
N LEU A 99 10.22 7.64 -6.46
CA LEU A 99 10.80 8.99 -6.34
C LEU A 99 11.02 9.40 -4.90
N TYR A 100 10.62 8.60 -3.91
CA TYR A 100 10.83 8.95 -2.52
C TYR A 100 11.82 7.98 -1.88
N ASP A 101 12.57 8.43 -0.89
CA ASP A 101 13.42 7.58 -0.05
C ASP A 101 12.62 6.95 1.11
N GLU A 102 13.28 6.17 1.97
CA GLU A 102 12.69 5.58 3.17
C GLU A 102 12.12 6.60 4.17
N ARG A 103 12.55 7.87 4.07
CA ARG A 103 12.08 8.99 4.89
C ARG A 103 10.92 9.75 4.22
N GLY A 104 10.52 9.35 3.02
CA GLY A 104 9.47 9.99 2.23
C GLY A 104 9.89 11.30 1.57
N LEU A 105 11.19 11.60 1.49
CA LEU A 105 11.74 12.75 0.79
C LEU A 105 11.94 12.42 -0.68
N ARG A 106 11.62 13.38 -1.55
CA ARG A 106 11.78 13.17 -2.99
C ARG A 106 13.27 13.06 -3.32
N GLN A 107 13.68 11.96 -3.91
CA GLN A 107 14.99 11.77 -4.48
C GLN A 107 15.15 12.78 -5.63
N THR A 108 16.05 13.74 -5.47
CA THR A 108 16.50 14.60 -6.55
C THR A 108 17.34 13.75 -7.47
N GLN A 109 16.86 13.47 -8.69
CA GLN A 109 17.74 13.00 -9.75
C GLN A 109 18.70 14.16 -10.05
N GLU A 110 19.92 14.11 -9.50
CA GLU A 110 21.04 14.87 -10.05
C GLU A 110 21.38 14.22 -11.39
N ASN A 111 21.21 15.00 -12.45
CA ASN A 111 21.53 14.63 -13.83
C ASN A 111 22.99 14.98 -14.13
#